data_AF-A0A956CZT3-F1
#
_entry.id   AF-A0A956CZT3-F1
#
_cell.length_a   1.000
_cell.length_b   1.000
_cell.length_c   1.000
_cell.angle_alpha   90.00
_cell.angle_beta   90.00
_cell.angle_gamma   90.00
#
_symmetry.space_group_name_H-M   'P 1'
#
loop_
_entity.id
_entity.type
_entity.pdbx_description
1 polymer ?
#
loop_
_entity_poly.entity_id
_entity_poly.type
_entity_poly.pdbx_seq_one_letter_code
_entity_poly.pdbx_strand_id
1 'polypeptide(L)'
;MRWVALLGLLVAGCSSCDGSGPPVPFGLDGSVRRGRETAEPPEAREAPRAGEAARHPEGTTEVTIDQARLELAARATYAIDVDGDGDRDVIAIADAPARALFIRRSGAGFDAPTELGAVPTPEGCRIGEASLAPLGEAWLRGHLTVVCEGSPADARSDDFVLDTDRTPRVLEHLAVLSPDGRTPETVRLTLDRDDRDEDGHDDLVVVVQVGSEGETAELTLGWLDRPSGLARQANEPEATLVERSRDALRRLRNAPREALVRSQRVLALHRVLCREPGVARLVVGSVTGLPCGESDGAGRAATTIVRARAALGETAAALDAYAALDGPGLRIDDERRQFAQRALA
;
A
#
# COMPACT_ATOMS: atom_id res chain seq x y z
N MET A 1 -81.98 -35.11 14.56
CA MET A 1 -81.72 -35.80 13.27
C MET A 1 -80.75 -34.92 12.50
N ARG A 2 -79.52 -35.27 12.10
CA ARG A 2 -78.77 -36.54 12.02
C ARG A 2 -77.26 -36.22 12.18
N TRP A 3 -76.57 -37.06 12.98
CA TRP A 3 -75.26 -37.70 12.75
C TRP A 3 -73.93 -36.91 12.60
N VAL A 4 -73.17 -36.95 13.71
CA VAL A 4 -71.72 -37.23 13.95
C VAL A 4 -70.86 -37.75 12.79
N ALA A 5 -69.64 -37.19 12.62
CA ALA A 5 -68.29 -37.82 12.77
C ALA A 5 -67.18 -36.87 12.23
N LEU A 6 -66.22 -36.35 13.02
CA LEU A 6 -64.99 -36.91 13.63
C LEU A 6 -63.78 -37.07 12.67
N LEU A 7 -62.79 -36.17 12.79
CA LEU A 7 -61.33 -36.31 12.51
C LEU A 7 -60.71 -34.99 13.03
N GLY A 8 -59.72 -34.88 13.93
CA GLY A 8 -58.68 -35.79 14.40
C GLY A 8 -57.31 -35.25 13.96
N LEU A 9 -56.38 -35.05 14.93
CA LEU A 9 -54.96 -34.61 14.83
C LEU A 9 -54.67 -33.09 14.82
N LEU A 10 -53.65 -32.53 15.49
CA LEU A 10 -52.71 -32.96 16.54
C LEU A 10 -52.07 -31.65 17.05
N VAL A 11 -52.06 -31.42 18.36
CA VAL A 11 -51.22 -30.41 19.01
C VAL A 11 -50.07 -31.14 19.68
N ALA A 12 -48.85 -30.90 19.19
CA ALA A 12 -47.59 -31.21 19.86
C ALA A 12 -46.70 -29.99 19.58
N GLY A 13 -46.12 -29.29 20.54
CA GLY A 13 -45.58 -29.74 21.81
C GLY A 13 -44.11 -29.34 21.80
N CYS A 14 -43.80 -28.20 22.43
CA CYS A 14 -42.42 -27.76 22.65
C CYS A 14 -41.71 -28.77 23.56
N SER A 15 -40.63 -29.37 23.08
CA SER A 15 -39.64 -30.12 23.86
C SER A 15 -38.28 -29.49 23.57
N SER A 16 -37.71 -28.73 24.49
CA SER A 16 -36.95 -29.20 25.67
C SER A 16 -35.47 -28.90 25.40
N CYS A 17 -34.96 -27.90 26.11
CA CYS A 17 -33.54 -27.69 26.32
C CYS A 17 -33.09 -28.72 27.37
N ASP A 18 -32.32 -29.73 26.97
CA ASP A 18 -31.52 -30.52 27.91
C ASP A 18 -30.05 -30.36 27.56
N GLY A 19 -29.36 -29.62 28.43
CA GLY A 19 -27.92 -29.50 28.43
C GLY A 19 -27.29 -30.71 29.12
N SER A 20 -26.45 -31.42 28.38
CA SER A 20 -25.43 -32.31 28.95
C SER A 20 -24.32 -32.55 27.92
N GLY A 21 -23.61 -31.49 27.55
CA GLY A 21 -22.30 -31.59 26.92
C GLY A 21 -21.21 -31.41 27.99
N PRO A 22 -20.12 -32.21 28.01
CA PRO A 22 -19.07 -32.03 29.01
C PRO A 22 -18.44 -30.64 28.88
N PRO A 23 -18.17 -29.95 30.00
CA PRO A 23 -17.54 -28.63 29.96
C PRO A 23 -16.12 -28.74 29.39
N VAL A 24 -15.79 -27.86 28.45
CA VAL A 24 -14.44 -27.69 27.92
C VAL A 24 -13.49 -27.24 29.04
N PRO A 25 -12.44 -28.01 29.38
CA PRO A 25 -11.51 -27.59 30.41
C PRO A 25 -10.45 -26.68 29.78
N PHE A 26 -10.49 -25.39 30.14
CA PHE A 26 -9.29 -24.56 30.08
C PHE A 26 -8.36 -25.04 31.20
N GLY A 27 -7.33 -25.79 30.82
CA GLY A 27 -6.33 -26.36 31.71
C GLY A 27 -4.94 -26.21 31.12
N LEU A 28 -4.14 -25.40 31.81
CA LEU A 28 -2.70 -25.24 31.68
C LEU A 28 -1.95 -26.57 31.84
N ASP A 29 -0.86 -26.69 31.09
CA ASP A 29 0.31 -27.57 31.22
C ASP A 29 0.12 -29.05 31.56
N GLY A 30 0.38 -29.89 30.55
CA GLY A 30 0.67 -31.31 30.71
C GLY A 30 1.47 -31.82 29.53
N SER A 31 2.78 -32.01 29.73
CA SER A 31 3.71 -32.61 28.78
C SER A 31 3.24 -34.01 28.35
N VAL A 32 2.74 -34.12 27.11
CA VAL A 32 2.49 -35.42 26.45
C VAL A 32 3.44 -35.54 25.28
N ARG A 33 4.33 -36.55 25.36
CA ARG A 33 5.18 -36.98 24.24
C ARG A 33 4.27 -37.43 23.09
N ARG A 34 4.15 -36.63 22.03
CA ARG A 34 3.49 -37.04 20.78
C ARG A 34 4.36 -38.09 20.09
N GLY A 35 3.74 -39.23 19.81
CA GLY A 35 4.22 -40.18 18.84
C GLY A 35 4.37 -39.49 17.47
N ARG A 36 5.37 -39.93 16.72
CA ARG A 36 5.70 -39.46 15.38
C ARG A 36 4.56 -39.85 14.43
N GLU A 37 3.58 -38.98 14.32
CA GLU A 37 2.60 -38.98 13.24
C GLU A 37 3.36 -38.61 11.97
N THR A 38 3.44 -39.55 11.04
CA THR A 38 3.99 -39.30 9.70
C THR A 38 3.10 -38.27 9.03
N ALA A 39 3.56 -37.01 9.03
CA ALA A 39 2.96 -35.96 8.25
C ALA A 39 2.88 -36.42 6.79
N GLU A 40 1.66 -36.46 6.26
CA GLU A 40 1.41 -36.46 4.83
C GLU A 40 2.23 -35.30 4.23
N PRO A 41 2.97 -35.50 3.13
CA PRO A 41 3.70 -34.42 2.50
C PRO A 41 2.73 -33.27 2.22
N PRO A 42 3.12 -32.00 2.46
CA PRO A 42 2.29 -30.89 2.02
C PRO A 42 2.01 -31.08 0.54
N GLU A 43 0.73 -31.07 0.16
CA GLU A 43 0.33 -31.01 -1.24
C GLU A 43 1.18 -29.95 -1.91
N ALA A 44 1.80 -30.32 -3.03
CA ALA A 44 2.67 -29.44 -3.77
C ALA A 44 1.91 -28.13 -4.01
N ARG A 45 2.46 -27.01 -3.52
CA ARG A 45 2.03 -25.67 -3.93
C ARG A 45 1.93 -25.70 -5.45
N GLU A 46 0.70 -25.57 -5.95
CA GLU A 46 0.41 -25.57 -7.37
C GLU A 46 1.27 -24.48 -8.01
N ALA A 47 2.02 -24.81 -9.05
CA ALA A 47 2.88 -23.84 -9.71
C ALA A 47 2.02 -22.64 -10.18
N PRO A 48 2.53 -21.40 -10.10
CA PRO A 48 1.75 -20.22 -10.48
C PRO A 48 1.20 -20.38 -11.90
N ARG A 49 -0.08 -20.03 -12.09
CA ARG A 49 -0.67 -19.87 -13.44
C ARG A 49 0.13 -18.80 -14.16
N ALA A 50 1.04 -19.21 -15.05
CA ALA A 50 1.96 -18.28 -15.68
C ALA A 50 1.21 -17.35 -16.64
N GLY A 51 0.90 -16.14 -16.19
CA GLY A 51 0.33 -15.10 -17.04
C GLY A 51 1.38 -14.38 -17.89
N GLU A 52 0.92 -13.71 -18.94
CA GLU A 52 1.77 -13.04 -19.93
C GLU A 52 1.50 -11.53 -19.98
N ALA A 53 2.52 -10.73 -19.69
CA ALA A 53 2.45 -9.27 -19.75
C ALA A 53 2.86 -8.74 -21.13
N ALA A 54 2.10 -7.79 -21.66
CA ALA A 54 2.47 -7.03 -22.86
C ALA A 54 2.23 -5.53 -22.66
N ARG A 55 3.09 -4.72 -23.27
CA ARG A 55 2.96 -3.26 -23.35
C ARG A 55 2.58 -2.86 -24.77
N HIS A 56 1.73 -1.86 -24.91
CA HIS A 56 1.19 -1.44 -26.18
C HIS A 56 1.45 0.05 -26.42
N PRO A 57 1.82 0.47 -27.65
CA PRO A 57 1.99 1.87 -27.98
C PRO A 57 0.66 2.63 -27.92
N GLU A 58 0.74 3.95 -27.73
CA GLU A 58 -0.41 4.85 -27.83
C GLU A 58 -1.08 4.71 -29.22
N GLY A 59 -2.41 4.69 -29.24
CA GLY A 59 -3.20 4.49 -30.46
C GLY A 59 -3.43 3.04 -30.87
N THR A 60 -2.96 2.06 -30.09
CA THR A 60 -3.36 0.65 -30.26
C THR A 60 -4.86 0.53 -30.09
N THR A 61 -5.56 -0.10 -31.04
CA THR A 61 -7.02 -0.30 -31.00
C THR A 61 -7.43 -1.76 -31.01
N GLU A 62 -6.53 -2.67 -31.36
CA GLU A 62 -6.75 -4.10 -31.39
C GLU A 62 -5.52 -4.80 -30.80
N VAL A 63 -5.76 -5.79 -29.92
CA VAL A 63 -4.72 -6.69 -29.39
C VAL A 63 -5.11 -8.13 -29.70
N THR A 64 -4.14 -8.98 -30.00
CA THR A 64 -4.37 -10.42 -30.23
C THR A 64 -3.83 -11.22 -29.05
N ILE A 65 -4.67 -12.02 -28.40
CA ILE A 65 -4.32 -12.91 -27.30
C ILE A 65 -4.75 -14.32 -27.71
N ASP A 66 -3.82 -15.27 -27.77
CA ASP A 66 -4.10 -16.67 -28.12
C ASP A 66 -4.98 -16.81 -29.37
N GLN A 67 -4.61 -16.07 -30.43
CA GLN A 67 -5.28 -16.06 -31.73
C GLN A 67 -6.69 -15.42 -31.74
N ALA A 68 -7.23 -15.02 -30.58
CA ALA A 68 -8.45 -14.23 -30.48
C ALA A 68 -8.13 -12.73 -30.53
N ARG A 69 -8.95 -11.96 -31.23
CA ARG A 69 -8.80 -10.50 -31.34
C ARG A 69 -9.67 -9.81 -30.32
N LEU A 70 -9.09 -8.83 -29.62
CA LEU A 70 -9.75 -7.97 -28.66
C LEU A 70 -9.62 -6.52 -29.13
N GLU A 71 -10.75 -5.92 -29.48
CA GLU A 71 -10.84 -4.50 -29.81
C GLU A 71 -10.79 -3.68 -28.50
N LEU A 72 -9.64 -3.08 -28.22
CA LEU A 72 -9.40 -2.29 -27.02
C LEU A 72 -8.30 -1.26 -27.24
N ALA A 73 -8.52 -0.05 -26.73
CA ALA A 73 -7.52 1.01 -26.64
C ALA A 73 -6.44 0.71 -25.57
N ALA A 74 -5.73 -0.41 -25.70
CA ALA A 74 -4.87 -0.94 -24.66
C ALA A 74 -3.51 -0.22 -24.59
N ARG A 75 -3.01 -0.03 -23.37
CA ARG A 75 -1.65 0.45 -23.07
C ARG A 75 -0.80 -0.60 -22.38
N ALA A 76 -1.44 -1.49 -21.63
CA ALA A 76 -0.83 -2.72 -21.12
C ALA A 76 -1.90 -3.81 -21.00
N THR A 77 -1.50 -5.07 -21.20
CA THR A 77 -2.34 -6.25 -20.99
C THR A 77 -1.59 -7.29 -20.17
N TYR A 78 -2.33 -8.07 -19.39
CA TYR A 78 -1.87 -9.26 -18.71
C TYR A 78 -2.85 -10.38 -19.00
N ALA A 79 -2.40 -11.41 -19.73
CA ALA A 79 -3.22 -12.54 -20.09
C ALA A 79 -3.04 -13.69 -19.09
N ILE A 80 -4.11 -14.10 -18.42
CA ILE A 80 -4.11 -15.16 -17.40
C ILE A 80 -5.50 -15.81 -17.35
N ASP A 81 -5.54 -17.12 -17.15
CA ASP A 81 -6.79 -17.85 -16.89
C ASP A 81 -7.26 -17.57 -15.44
N VAL A 82 -8.23 -16.68 -15.27
CA VAL A 82 -8.74 -16.27 -13.95
C VAL A 82 -9.79 -17.26 -13.45
N ASP A 83 -10.73 -17.67 -14.30
CA ASP A 83 -11.86 -18.51 -13.88
C ASP A 83 -11.57 -20.03 -13.90
N GLY A 84 -10.41 -20.43 -14.44
CA GLY A 84 -9.91 -21.80 -14.44
C GLY A 84 -10.51 -22.67 -15.55
N ASP A 85 -11.08 -22.08 -16.61
CA ASP A 85 -11.68 -22.81 -17.72
C ASP A 85 -10.67 -23.23 -18.81
N GLY A 86 -9.42 -22.78 -18.68
CA GLY A 86 -8.29 -23.12 -19.54
C GLY A 86 -8.06 -22.17 -20.71
N ASP A 87 -8.91 -21.16 -20.91
CA ASP A 87 -8.63 -20.04 -21.80
C ASP A 87 -8.13 -18.81 -21.02
N ARG A 88 -7.28 -17.98 -21.66
CA ARG A 88 -6.67 -16.83 -20.97
C ARG A 88 -7.56 -15.60 -21.09
N ASP A 89 -8.04 -15.14 -19.94
CA ASP A 89 -8.65 -13.83 -19.76
C ASP A 89 -7.62 -12.71 -19.86
N VAL A 90 -8.10 -11.47 -19.90
CA VAL A 90 -7.25 -10.28 -20.03
C VAL A 90 -7.56 -9.28 -18.93
N ILE A 91 -6.53 -8.90 -18.18
CA ILE A 91 -6.51 -7.66 -17.40
C ILE A 91 -5.80 -6.60 -18.23
N ALA A 92 -6.37 -5.41 -18.34
CA ALA A 92 -5.83 -4.35 -19.18
C ALA A 92 -5.83 -2.99 -18.50
N ILE A 93 -4.82 -2.18 -18.83
CA ILE A 93 -4.85 -0.73 -18.65
C ILE A 93 -5.18 -0.14 -20.02
N ALA A 94 -6.33 0.51 -20.13
CA ALA A 94 -6.82 1.10 -21.38
C ALA A 94 -6.88 2.62 -21.32
N ASP A 95 -6.77 3.27 -22.48
CA ASP A 95 -6.91 4.71 -22.66
C ASP A 95 -8.39 5.16 -22.80
N ALA A 96 -8.61 6.45 -22.53
CA ALA A 96 -9.76 7.29 -22.92
C ALA A 96 -11.20 6.69 -22.78
N PRO A 97 -11.82 6.77 -21.59
CA PRO A 97 -11.23 7.19 -20.32
C PRO A 97 -10.26 6.13 -19.78
N ALA A 98 -9.19 6.59 -19.15
CA ALA A 98 -8.16 5.71 -18.61
C ALA A 98 -8.74 4.79 -17.52
N ARG A 99 -8.66 3.47 -17.73
CA ARG A 99 -9.31 2.47 -16.86
C ARG A 99 -8.49 1.20 -16.73
N ALA A 100 -8.55 0.59 -15.55
CA ALA A 100 -8.24 -0.81 -15.36
C ALA A 100 -9.47 -1.65 -15.71
N LEU A 101 -9.31 -2.65 -16.56
CA LEU A 101 -10.39 -3.48 -17.09
C LEU A 101 -10.07 -4.97 -16.89
N PHE A 102 -11.13 -5.77 -16.70
CA PHE A 102 -11.10 -7.21 -16.83
C PHE A 102 -11.98 -7.62 -18.01
N ILE A 103 -11.45 -8.46 -18.87
CA ILE A 103 -12.14 -8.98 -20.04
C ILE A 103 -12.02 -10.50 -19.99
N ARG A 104 -13.13 -11.15 -19.67
CA ARG A 104 -13.20 -12.61 -19.71
C ARG A 104 -13.19 -13.10 -21.14
N ARG A 105 -12.46 -14.17 -21.39
CA ARG A 105 -12.52 -14.87 -22.66
C ARG A 105 -13.60 -15.95 -22.61
N SER A 106 -14.28 -16.13 -23.73
CA SER A 106 -15.32 -17.14 -23.86
C SER A 106 -15.13 -17.87 -25.19
N GLY A 107 -14.29 -18.90 -25.15
CA GLY A 107 -13.94 -19.70 -26.32
C GLY A 107 -13.14 -18.88 -27.34
N ALA A 108 -13.75 -18.59 -28.49
CA ALA A 108 -13.06 -17.91 -29.61
C ALA A 108 -13.07 -16.37 -29.51
N GLY A 109 -13.81 -15.80 -28.55
CA GLY A 109 -13.98 -14.35 -28.43
C GLY A 109 -13.89 -13.87 -26.98
N PHE A 110 -14.18 -12.59 -26.78
CA PHE A 110 -14.13 -11.92 -25.49
C PHE A 110 -15.50 -11.35 -25.13
N ASP A 111 -15.80 -11.38 -23.84
CA ASP A 111 -16.97 -10.72 -23.29
C ASP A 111 -16.81 -9.19 -23.27
N ALA A 112 -17.89 -8.50 -22.92
CA ALA A 112 -17.83 -7.06 -22.67
C ALA A 112 -16.86 -6.75 -21.51
N PRO A 113 -16.01 -5.70 -21.62
CA PRO A 113 -15.10 -5.32 -20.55
C PRO A 113 -15.83 -4.95 -19.26
N THR A 114 -15.34 -5.46 -18.14
CA THR A 114 -15.74 -5.08 -16.79
C THR A 114 -14.74 -4.06 -16.25
N GLU A 115 -15.22 -2.92 -15.77
CA GLU A 115 -14.36 -1.90 -15.16
C GLU A 115 -13.93 -2.33 -13.75
N LEU A 116 -12.62 -2.39 -13.51
CA LEU A 116 -12.02 -2.67 -12.20
C LEU A 116 -11.78 -1.38 -11.41
N GLY A 117 -11.46 -0.29 -12.10
CA GLY A 117 -11.23 1.01 -11.50
C GLY A 117 -10.88 2.08 -12.53
N ALA A 118 -11.19 3.33 -12.20
CA ALA A 118 -10.74 4.46 -12.97
C ALA A 118 -9.27 4.74 -12.68
N VAL A 119 -8.52 5.10 -13.72
CA VAL A 119 -7.19 5.69 -13.59
C VAL A 119 -7.38 7.21 -13.62
N PRO A 120 -7.18 7.93 -12.51
CA PRO A 120 -7.41 9.36 -12.53
C PRO A 120 -6.43 10.03 -13.50
N THR A 121 -6.98 10.65 -14.54
CA THR A 121 -6.19 11.33 -15.58
C THR A 121 -6.77 12.73 -15.68
N PRO A 122 -6.12 13.75 -15.10
CA PRO A 122 -6.62 15.12 -15.13
C PRO A 122 -6.82 15.61 -16.57
N GLU A 123 -7.68 16.61 -16.75
CA GLU A 123 -7.93 17.20 -18.07
C GLU A 123 -6.62 17.74 -18.66
N GLY A 124 -6.35 17.42 -19.94
CA GLY A 124 -5.10 17.79 -20.61
C GLY A 124 -3.89 16.91 -20.27
N CYS A 125 -4.08 15.86 -19.47
CA CYS A 125 -3.07 14.82 -19.23
C CYS A 125 -3.37 13.57 -20.05
N ARG A 126 -2.33 12.75 -20.28
CA ARG A 126 -2.41 11.45 -20.95
C ARG A 126 -1.59 10.39 -20.22
N ILE A 127 -1.89 9.12 -20.48
CA ILE A 127 -1.04 8.02 -20.04
C ILE A 127 0.27 8.07 -20.84
N GLY A 128 1.39 8.04 -20.12
CA GLY A 128 2.74 7.90 -20.66
C GLY A 128 3.12 6.42 -20.79
N GLU A 129 3.82 5.89 -19.81
CA GLU A 129 4.12 4.46 -19.74
C GLU A 129 3.01 3.71 -18.99
N ALA A 130 2.73 2.48 -19.39
CA ALA A 130 1.86 1.57 -18.65
C ALA A 130 2.44 0.14 -18.67
N SER A 131 2.26 -0.60 -17.59
CA SER A 131 2.67 -1.99 -17.49
C SER A 131 1.89 -2.74 -16.43
N LEU A 132 1.70 -4.04 -16.67
CA LEU A 132 1.19 -4.99 -15.70
C LEU A 132 2.29 -6.01 -15.42
N ALA A 133 2.49 -6.35 -14.16
CA ALA A 133 3.48 -7.34 -13.74
C ALA A 133 2.95 -8.15 -12.56
N PRO A 134 3.29 -9.44 -12.45
CA PRO A 134 2.89 -10.25 -11.31
C PRO A 134 3.47 -9.69 -10.01
N LEU A 135 2.62 -9.64 -9.00
CA LEU A 135 2.96 -9.42 -7.60
C LEU A 135 2.66 -10.74 -6.88
N GLY A 136 3.50 -11.72 -7.21
CA GLY A 136 3.35 -13.16 -6.94
C GLY A 136 2.08 -13.81 -7.47
N GLU A 137 1.44 -14.68 -6.69
CA GLU A 137 0.49 -15.67 -7.25
C GLU A 137 -0.91 -15.11 -7.50
N ALA A 138 -1.44 -14.33 -6.55
CA ALA A 138 -2.83 -13.86 -6.60
C ALA A 138 -2.95 -12.37 -6.99
N TRP A 139 -1.86 -11.62 -7.05
CA TRP A 139 -1.92 -10.18 -7.28
C TRP A 139 -1.11 -9.74 -8.50
N LEU A 140 -1.54 -8.63 -9.10
CA LEU A 140 -0.81 -7.89 -10.12
C LEU A 140 -0.49 -6.48 -9.64
N ARG A 141 0.66 -5.97 -10.07
CA ARG A 141 0.98 -4.56 -10.07
C ARG A 141 0.66 -3.97 -11.44
N GLY A 142 -0.30 -3.05 -11.49
CA GLY A 142 -0.51 -2.14 -12.61
C GLY A 142 0.24 -0.84 -12.37
N HIS A 143 1.30 -0.58 -13.12
CA HIS A 143 2.05 0.67 -13.05
C HIS A 143 1.78 1.55 -14.26
N LEU A 144 1.58 2.84 -14.07
CA LEU A 144 1.54 3.80 -15.17
C LEU A 144 2.09 5.18 -14.78
N THR A 145 2.44 5.97 -15.78
CA THR A 145 2.75 7.39 -15.62
C THR A 145 1.70 8.24 -16.30
N VAL A 146 1.37 9.36 -15.67
CA VAL A 146 0.49 10.39 -16.23
C VAL A 146 1.35 11.60 -16.55
N VAL A 147 1.34 12.00 -17.82
CA VAL A 147 2.12 13.13 -18.34
C VAL A 147 1.17 14.27 -18.69
N CYS A 148 1.51 15.47 -18.25
CA CYS A 148 0.69 16.66 -18.39
C CYS A 148 1.54 17.81 -18.96
N GLU A 149 1.56 17.97 -20.28
CA GLU A 149 2.45 18.94 -20.97
C GLU A 149 2.10 20.40 -20.61
N GLY A 150 0.82 20.71 -20.45
CA GLY A 150 0.34 22.04 -20.06
C GLY A 150 0.30 22.31 -18.55
N SER A 151 0.35 21.25 -17.73
CA SER A 151 0.22 21.32 -16.27
C SER A 151 1.16 20.33 -15.58
N PRO A 152 2.50 20.57 -15.56
CA PRO A 152 3.46 19.64 -14.98
C PRO A 152 3.23 19.30 -13.49
N ALA A 153 2.50 20.14 -12.76
CA ALA A 153 2.09 19.89 -11.38
C ALA A 153 1.09 18.73 -11.23
N ASP A 154 0.32 18.42 -12.28
CA ASP A 154 -0.64 17.33 -12.31
C ASP A 154 -0.02 15.99 -12.74
N ALA A 155 1.24 16.02 -13.21
CA ALA A 155 1.97 14.81 -13.57
C ALA A 155 2.20 13.91 -12.36
N ARG A 156 2.17 12.61 -12.58
CA ARG A 156 2.28 11.62 -11.49
C ARG A 156 2.62 10.23 -12.00
N SER A 157 2.95 9.33 -11.09
CA SER A 157 3.09 7.91 -11.34
C SER A 157 2.15 7.15 -10.43
N ASP A 158 1.37 6.24 -11.00
CA ASP A 158 0.33 5.48 -10.33
C ASP A 158 0.70 3.99 -10.29
N ASP A 159 0.43 3.35 -9.16
CA ASP A 159 0.56 1.92 -8.91
C ASP A 159 -0.78 1.39 -8.38
N PHE A 160 -1.36 0.44 -9.09
CA PHE A 160 -2.56 -0.29 -8.70
C PHE A 160 -2.17 -1.69 -8.28
N VAL A 161 -2.67 -2.13 -7.13
CA VAL A 161 -2.61 -3.54 -6.72
C VAL A 161 -3.93 -4.16 -7.10
N LEU A 162 -3.90 -5.16 -7.97
CA LEU A 162 -5.09 -5.85 -8.45
C LEU A 162 -5.09 -7.28 -7.92
N ASP A 163 -6.23 -7.73 -7.42
CA ASP A 163 -6.50 -9.15 -7.19
C ASP A 163 -6.84 -9.82 -8.52
N THR A 164 -6.27 -11.00 -8.75
CA THR A 164 -6.52 -11.85 -9.92
C THR A 164 -7.15 -13.19 -9.59
N ASP A 165 -7.63 -13.37 -8.37
CA ASP A 165 -8.53 -14.47 -8.06
C ASP A 165 -9.87 -14.30 -8.84
N ARG A 166 -10.79 -15.25 -8.71
CA ARG A 166 -12.02 -15.42 -9.51
C ARG A 166 -12.84 -14.15 -9.79
N THR A 167 -12.75 -13.15 -8.93
CA THR A 167 -13.37 -11.83 -9.14
C THR A 167 -12.31 -10.73 -9.08
N PRO A 168 -11.69 -10.39 -10.22
CA PRO A 168 -10.66 -9.37 -10.26
C PRO A 168 -11.19 -8.02 -9.76
N ARG A 169 -10.36 -7.32 -8.99
CA ARG A 169 -10.67 -5.99 -8.44
C ARG A 169 -9.40 -5.25 -8.08
N VAL A 170 -9.49 -3.92 -7.99
CA VAL A 170 -8.41 -3.11 -7.41
C VAL A 170 -8.47 -3.22 -5.88
N LEU A 171 -7.36 -3.65 -5.26
CA LEU A 171 -7.20 -3.75 -3.82
C LEU A 171 -6.69 -2.45 -3.21
N GLU A 172 -5.75 -1.78 -3.88
CA GLU A 172 -5.17 -0.51 -3.43
C GLU A 172 -4.67 0.31 -4.62
N HIS A 173 -4.68 1.63 -4.46
CA HIS A 173 -4.12 2.59 -5.40
C HIS A 173 -3.12 3.48 -4.69
N LEU A 174 -1.89 3.49 -5.17
CA LEU A 174 -0.81 4.33 -4.70
C LEU A 174 -0.40 5.28 -5.83
N ALA A 175 -0.04 6.52 -5.49
CA ALA A 175 0.56 7.39 -6.49
C ALA A 175 1.68 8.27 -5.90
N VAL A 176 2.60 8.66 -6.77
CA VAL A 176 3.63 9.65 -6.51
C VAL A 176 3.34 10.88 -7.37
N LEU A 177 2.97 11.98 -6.72
CA LEU A 177 2.68 13.26 -7.38
C LEU A 177 3.96 13.97 -7.81
N SER A 178 3.85 14.88 -8.79
CA SER A 178 4.92 15.81 -9.20
C SER A 178 5.52 16.58 -8.01
N PRO A 179 6.82 16.94 -8.04
CA PRO A 179 7.40 17.80 -7.00
C PRO A 179 6.90 19.25 -7.07
N ASP A 180 6.23 19.68 -8.15
CA ASP A 180 5.78 21.06 -8.31
C ASP A 180 4.71 21.43 -7.26
N GLY A 181 4.94 22.53 -6.55
CA GLY A 181 4.13 22.91 -5.37
C GLY A 181 4.23 21.97 -4.17
N ARG A 182 5.18 21.01 -4.17
CA ARG A 182 5.36 19.98 -3.15
C ARG A 182 6.83 19.87 -2.76
N THR A 183 7.18 18.79 -2.06
CA THR A 183 8.55 18.54 -1.61
C THR A 183 9.44 18.11 -2.79
N PRO A 184 10.67 18.64 -2.96
CA PRO A 184 11.48 18.40 -4.16
C PRO A 184 12.13 17.02 -4.22
N GLU A 185 12.10 16.26 -3.12
CA GLU A 185 12.75 14.96 -2.99
C GLU A 185 12.23 13.96 -4.00
N THR A 186 13.12 13.19 -4.65
CA THR A 186 12.71 12.13 -5.56
C THR A 186 12.07 11.00 -4.77
N VAL A 187 10.99 10.41 -5.31
CA VAL A 187 10.25 9.34 -4.64
C VAL A 187 10.14 8.15 -5.58
N ARG A 188 10.46 6.95 -5.08
CA ARG A 188 10.27 5.68 -5.77
C ARG A 188 9.51 4.73 -4.86
N LEU A 189 8.50 4.07 -5.42
CA LEU A 189 7.76 3.00 -4.77
C LEU A 189 8.17 1.66 -5.35
N THR A 190 8.54 0.74 -4.45
CA THR A 190 8.70 -0.68 -4.76
C THR A 190 7.63 -1.43 -3.99
N LEU A 191 6.85 -2.24 -4.70
CA LEU A 191 5.83 -3.11 -4.12
C LEU A 191 6.39 -4.52 -4.04
N ASP A 192 6.18 -5.15 -2.89
CA ASP A 192 6.61 -6.51 -2.57
C ASP A 192 5.54 -7.20 -1.70
N ARG A 193 5.80 -8.44 -1.32
CA ARG A 193 4.92 -9.24 -0.46
C ARG A 193 5.68 -9.89 0.68
N ASP A 194 5.03 -9.96 1.83
CA ASP A 194 5.59 -10.54 3.06
C ASP A 194 4.43 -10.93 3.97
N ASP A 195 4.42 -12.12 4.56
CA ASP A 195 3.42 -12.51 5.56
C ASP A 195 3.81 -11.87 6.90
N ARG A 196 3.31 -10.66 7.18
CA ARG A 196 3.75 -9.81 8.30
C ARG A 196 3.09 -10.19 9.61
N ASP A 197 1.90 -10.79 9.58
CA ASP A 197 1.22 -11.27 10.78
C ASP A 197 1.21 -12.79 10.95
N GLU A 198 1.98 -13.50 10.11
CA GLU A 198 2.22 -14.95 10.15
C GLU A 198 0.93 -15.76 10.06
N ASP A 199 -0.07 -15.25 9.34
CA ASP A 199 -1.37 -15.90 9.16
C ASP A 199 -1.43 -16.83 7.94
N GLY A 200 -0.34 -16.88 7.15
CA GLY A 200 -0.20 -17.71 5.97
C GLY A 200 -0.67 -17.03 4.68
N HIS A 201 -1.15 -15.79 4.75
CA HIS A 201 -1.48 -14.96 3.60
C HIS A 201 -0.39 -13.90 3.39
N ASP A 202 -0.07 -13.63 2.12
CA ASP A 202 0.89 -12.59 1.77
C ASP A 202 0.28 -11.20 2.05
N ASP A 203 1.00 -10.32 2.76
CA ASP A 203 0.61 -8.92 2.91
C ASP A 203 1.29 -8.03 1.87
N LEU A 204 0.66 -6.90 1.54
CA LEU A 204 1.28 -5.91 0.66
C LEU A 204 2.33 -5.11 1.43
N VAL A 205 3.55 -5.11 0.90
CA VAL A 205 4.66 -4.32 1.40
C VAL A 205 5.01 -3.23 0.39
N VAL A 206 5.01 -1.97 0.82
CA VAL A 206 5.43 -0.84 0.00
C VAL A 206 6.69 -0.23 0.59
N VAL A 207 7.78 -0.35 -0.13
CA VAL A 207 9.04 0.31 0.18
C VAL A 207 9.06 1.68 -0.49
N VAL A 208 9.12 2.73 0.32
CA VAL A 208 9.19 4.13 -0.12
C VAL A 208 10.62 4.60 -0.02
N GLN A 209 11.26 4.83 -1.17
CA GLN A 209 12.59 5.41 -1.26
C GLN A 209 12.48 6.90 -1.58
N VAL A 210 13.11 7.73 -0.75
CA VAL A 210 13.13 9.19 -0.85
C VAL A 210 14.57 9.67 -1.02
N GLY A 211 14.88 10.31 -2.15
CA GLY A 211 16.18 10.88 -2.46
C GLY A 211 16.20 12.40 -2.26
N SER A 212 17.18 12.91 -1.52
CA SER A 212 17.38 14.34 -1.25
C SER A 212 18.86 14.68 -1.24
N GLU A 213 19.31 15.61 -2.09
CA GLU A 213 20.69 16.16 -2.06
C GLU A 213 21.82 15.09 -2.02
N GLY A 214 21.66 13.99 -2.76
CA GLY A 214 22.64 12.88 -2.80
C GLY A 214 22.50 11.86 -1.66
N GLU A 215 21.55 12.07 -0.76
CA GLU A 215 21.20 11.16 0.32
C GLU A 215 19.91 10.40 0.00
N THR A 216 19.83 9.16 0.47
CA THR A 216 18.62 8.33 0.33
C THR A 216 18.09 7.92 1.70
N ALA A 217 16.78 8.06 1.88
CA ALA A 217 16.02 7.54 3.00
C ALA A 217 15.02 6.51 2.47
N GLU A 218 14.86 5.39 3.17
CA GLU A 218 13.91 4.34 2.79
C GLU A 218 12.98 4.02 3.95
N LEU A 219 11.68 3.83 3.75
CA LEU A 219 10.76 3.40 4.79
C LEU A 219 9.79 2.37 4.22
N THR A 220 9.43 1.37 5.02
CA THR A 220 8.51 0.32 4.61
C THR A 220 7.14 0.54 5.25
N LEU A 221 6.09 0.49 4.44
CA LEU A 221 4.69 0.52 4.84
C LEU A 221 4.07 -0.85 4.56
N GLY A 222 3.25 -1.36 5.48
CA GLY A 222 2.54 -2.63 5.30
C GLY A 222 1.02 -2.44 5.22
N TRP A 223 0.38 -3.26 4.41
CA TRP A 223 -1.07 -3.45 4.37
C TRP A 223 -1.36 -4.93 4.56
N LEU A 224 -1.98 -5.25 5.69
CA LEU A 224 -2.32 -6.61 6.05
C LEU A 224 -3.47 -7.10 5.17
N ASP A 225 -3.36 -8.29 4.60
CA ASP A 225 -4.46 -8.92 3.90
C ASP A 225 -5.52 -9.35 4.92
N ARG A 226 -6.76 -8.93 4.69
CA ARG A 226 -7.88 -9.19 5.60
C ARG A 226 -9.08 -9.58 4.74
N PRO A 227 -10.09 -10.24 5.32
CA PRO A 227 -11.30 -10.59 4.58
C PRO A 227 -12.03 -9.40 3.92
N SER A 228 -11.83 -8.18 4.43
CA SER A 228 -12.37 -6.94 3.87
C SER A 228 -11.46 -6.25 2.84
N GLY A 229 -10.34 -6.88 2.47
CA GLY A 229 -9.26 -6.31 1.67
C GLY A 229 -8.10 -5.76 2.52
N LEU A 230 -7.17 -5.11 1.84
CA LEU A 230 -5.91 -4.63 2.40
C LEU A 230 -6.10 -3.57 3.50
N ALA A 231 -5.52 -3.81 4.67
CA ALA A 231 -5.61 -2.95 5.85
C ALA A 231 -4.23 -2.38 6.24
N ARG A 232 -4.04 -1.08 6.01
CA ARG A 232 -2.78 -0.38 6.33
C ARG A 232 -2.42 -0.51 7.82
N GLN A 233 -1.16 -0.84 8.10
CA GLN A 233 -0.61 -0.83 9.45
C GLN A 233 -0.67 0.58 10.07
N ALA A 234 -1.40 0.70 11.19
CA ALA A 234 -1.78 2.01 11.73
C ALA A 234 -0.62 2.81 12.36
N ASN A 235 0.39 2.12 12.90
CA ASN A 235 1.52 2.70 13.63
C ASN A 235 2.60 3.30 12.73
N GLU A 236 2.67 2.90 11.47
CA GLU A 236 3.58 3.49 10.49
C GLU A 236 2.98 4.76 9.86
N PRO A 237 3.77 5.76 9.45
CA PRO A 237 5.24 5.79 9.47
C PRO A 237 5.83 6.21 10.83
N GLU A 238 5.00 6.57 11.81
CA GLU A 238 5.46 7.23 13.04
C GLU A 238 6.42 6.36 13.86
N ALA A 239 6.15 5.06 13.97
CA ALA A 239 7.04 4.14 14.66
C ALA A 239 8.47 4.19 14.09
N THR A 240 8.62 4.10 12.76
CA THR A 240 9.91 4.20 12.08
C THR A 240 10.55 5.59 12.25
N LEU A 241 9.78 6.68 12.12
CA LEU A 241 10.31 8.05 12.28
C LEU A 241 10.85 8.28 13.71
N VAL A 242 10.16 7.75 14.72
CA VAL A 242 10.60 7.82 16.13
C VAL A 242 11.88 7.03 16.35
N GLU A 243 11.97 5.80 15.84
CA GLU A 243 13.16 4.98 15.97
C GLU A 243 14.40 5.68 15.37
N ARG A 244 14.27 6.17 14.14
CA ARG A 244 15.37 6.81 13.40
C ARG A 244 15.78 8.14 13.99
N SER A 245 14.84 8.94 14.45
CA SER A 245 15.14 10.21 15.12
C SER A 245 15.86 10.00 16.46
N ARG A 246 15.53 8.92 17.20
CA ARG A 246 16.28 8.52 18.40
C ARG A 246 17.71 8.10 18.06
N ASP A 247 17.91 7.36 16.98
CA ASP A 247 19.26 7.01 16.52
C ASP A 247 20.09 8.24 16.15
N ALA A 248 19.53 9.17 15.38
CA ALA A 248 20.18 10.43 15.05
C ALA A 248 20.56 11.23 16.31
N LEU A 249 19.65 11.32 17.28
CA LEU A 249 19.89 12.03 18.54
C LEU A 249 21.03 11.41 19.37
N ARG A 250 21.12 10.06 19.44
CA ARG A 250 22.22 9.39 20.16
C ARG A 250 23.59 9.74 19.58
N ARG A 251 23.66 10.00 18.28
CA ARG A 251 24.91 10.31 17.56
C ARG A 251 25.35 11.76 17.70
N LEU A 252 24.41 12.66 17.99
CA LEU A 252 24.62 14.11 18.00
C LEU A 252 25.89 14.56 18.74
N ARG A 253 26.19 13.96 19.91
CA ARG A 253 27.34 14.35 20.74
C ARG A 253 28.69 14.07 20.06
N ASN A 254 28.81 12.94 19.38
CA ASN A 254 30.10 12.44 18.87
C ASN A 254 30.24 12.61 17.35
N ALA A 255 29.13 12.68 16.63
CA ALA A 255 29.08 12.77 15.17
C ALA A 255 27.95 13.72 14.73
N PRO A 256 28.07 15.04 14.98
CA PRO A 256 26.99 15.99 14.69
C PRO A 256 26.62 16.05 13.20
N ARG A 257 27.58 15.91 12.29
CA ARG A 257 27.29 15.83 10.84
C ARG A 257 26.49 14.58 10.47
N GLU A 258 26.78 13.44 11.07
CA GLU A 258 26.00 12.21 10.85
C GLU A 258 24.57 12.35 11.41
N ALA A 259 24.44 12.93 12.61
CA ALA A 259 23.15 13.21 13.22
C ALA A 259 22.30 14.19 12.39
N LEU A 260 22.93 15.20 11.77
CA LEU A 260 22.28 16.13 10.85
C LEU A 260 21.69 15.39 9.65
N VAL A 261 22.50 14.64 8.91
CA VAL A 261 22.08 13.89 7.72
C VAL A 261 20.96 12.90 8.05
N ARG A 262 21.10 12.11 9.13
CA ARG A 262 20.06 11.17 9.57
C ARG A 262 18.75 11.87 9.91
N SER A 263 18.81 13.03 10.55
CA SER A 263 17.61 13.81 10.91
C SER A 263 16.95 14.43 9.68
N GLN A 264 17.73 14.90 8.70
CA GLN A 264 17.20 15.40 7.42
C GLN A 264 16.46 14.29 6.66
N ARG A 265 16.99 13.06 6.64
CA ARG A 265 16.32 11.89 6.06
C ARG A 265 14.97 11.59 6.73
N VAL A 266 14.86 11.76 8.05
CA VAL A 266 13.57 11.62 8.77
C VAL A 266 12.57 12.69 8.35
N LEU A 267 13.00 13.96 8.25
CA LEU A 267 12.11 15.03 7.79
C LEU A 267 11.69 14.89 6.33
N ALA A 268 12.58 14.41 5.45
CA ALA A 268 12.28 14.12 4.06
C ALA A 268 11.18 13.05 3.95
N LEU A 269 11.32 11.95 4.70
CA LEU A 269 10.28 10.91 4.78
C LEU A 269 8.94 11.47 5.28
N HIS A 270 8.97 12.25 6.37
CA HIS A 270 7.76 12.88 6.92
C HIS A 270 7.07 13.79 5.90
N ARG A 271 7.81 14.65 5.18
CA ARG A 271 7.26 15.56 4.17
C ARG A 271 6.69 14.83 2.96
N VAL A 272 7.32 13.75 2.51
CA VAL A 272 6.83 12.95 1.38
C VAL A 272 5.57 12.18 1.74
N LEU A 273 5.53 11.60 2.95
CA LEU A 273 4.50 10.64 3.37
C LEU A 273 3.28 11.30 4.01
N CYS A 274 3.47 12.30 4.88
CA CYS A 274 2.44 12.83 5.76
C CYS A 274 1.75 14.05 5.16
N ARG A 275 0.44 14.19 5.36
CA ARG A 275 -0.37 15.31 4.81
C ARG A 275 -0.14 16.62 5.55
N GLU A 276 0.24 16.56 6.82
CA GLU A 276 0.28 17.70 7.74
C GLU A 276 1.25 18.80 7.30
N PRO A 277 2.44 18.49 6.74
CA PRO A 277 3.30 19.49 6.11
C PRO A 277 2.70 20.23 4.91
N GLY A 278 1.60 19.73 4.32
CA GLY A 278 0.99 20.30 3.12
C GLY A 278 1.73 20.02 1.81
N VAL A 279 2.88 19.34 1.87
CA VAL A 279 3.78 19.10 0.71
C VAL A 279 3.95 17.62 0.36
N ALA A 280 3.05 16.76 0.88
CA ALA A 280 3.02 15.32 0.63
C ALA A 280 3.08 14.98 -0.86
N ARG A 281 3.79 13.90 -1.20
CA ARG A 281 3.85 13.38 -2.57
C ARG A 281 3.20 12.01 -2.72
N LEU A 282 3.07 11.25 -1.64
CA LEU A 282 2.36 9.98 -1.65
C LEU A 282 0.85 10.20 -1.68
N VAL A 283 0.15 9.45 -2.52
CA VAL A 283 -1.30 9.26 -2.50
C VAL A 283 -1.58 7.81 -2.13
N VAL A 284 -2.58 7.60 -1.28
CA VAL A 284 -3.12 6.27 -0.94
C VAL A 284 -4.63 6.31 -1.12
N GLY A 285 -5.16 5.41 -1.93
CA GLY A 285 -6.50 5.51 -2.48
C GLY A 285 -6.71 6.85 -3.16
N SER A 286 -7.70 7.62 -2.69
CA SER A 286 -8.01 8.96 -3.22
C SER A 286 -7.43 10.12 -2.41
N VAL A 287 -6.58 9.84 -1.41
CA VAL A 287 -6.15 10.86 -0.44
C VAL A 287 -4.66 11.15 -0.56
N THR A 288 -4.32 12.44 -0.71
CA THR A 288 -2.93 12.90 -0.69
C THR A 288 -2.40 12.94 0.75
N GLY A 289 -1.31 12.20 0.98
CA GLY A 289 -0.64 12.08 2.26
C GLY A 289 -1.36 11.20 3.28
N LEU A 290 -0.58 10.45 4.04
CA LEU A 290 -1.04 9.73 5.22
C LEU A 290 -1.47 10.72 6.31
N PRO A 291 -2.52 10.42 7.08
CA PRO A 291 -2.91 11.23 8.24
C PRO A 291 -1.99 10.89 9.41
N CYS A 292 -0.83 11.53 9.49
CA CYS A 292 0.16 11.24 10.53
C CYS A 292 -0.14 11.94 11.86
N GLY A 293 -0.92 13.03 11.83
CA GLY A 293 -1.05 13.94 12.96
C GLY A 293 0.27 14.65 13.29
N GLU A 294 0.42 15.07 14.55
CA GLU A 294 1.68 15.64 15.02
C GLU A 294 2.72 14.53 15.27
N SER A 295 3.79 14.52 14.46
CA SER A 295 4.84 13.51 14.52
C SER A 295 5.88 13.82 15.61
N ASP A 296 6.09 12.88 16.53
CA ASP A 296 7.18 12.90 17.51
C ASP A 296 8.52 12.67 16.82
N GLY A 297 8.56 11.72 15.90
CA GLY A 297 9.76 11.38 15.15
C GLY A 297 10.28 12.57 14.35
N ALA A 298 9.40 13.24 13.61
CA ALA A 298 9.75 14.44 12.86
C ALA A 298 10.13 15.59 13.79
N GLY A 299 9.37 15.84 14.86
CA GLY A 299 9.69 16.92 15.82
C GLY A 299 11.05 16.74 16.51
N ARG A 300 11.40 15.49 16.87
CA ARG A 300 12.72 15.13 17.43
C ARG A 300 13.84 15.32 16.41
N ALA A 301 13.62 14.90 15.17
CA ALA A 301 14.57 15.10 14.08
C ALA A 301 14.83 16.60 13.82
N ALA A 302 13.77 17.41 13.73
CA ALA A 302 13.87 18.86 13.56
C ALA A 302 14.68 19.51 14.68
N THR A 303 14.40 19.15 15.94
CA THR A 303 15.17 19.63 17.10
C THR A 303 16.65 19.20 17.02
N THR A 304 16.92 17.97 16.55
CA THR A 304 18.28 17.45 16.39
C THR A 304 19.04 18.19 15.29
N ILE A 305 18.38 18.61 14.20
CA ILE A 305 18.97 19.44 13.15
C ILE A 305 19.48 20.77 13.71
N VAL A 306 18.67 21.48 14.50
CA VAL A 306 19.08 22.75 15.13
C VAL A 306 20.36 22.55 15.93
N ARG A 307 20.37 21.54 16.80
CA ARG A 307 21.50 21.26 17.70
C ARG A 307 22.73 20.78 16.94
N ALA A 308 22.55 19.99 15.88
CA ALA A 308 23.65 19.51 15.05
C ALA A 308 24.31 20.65 14.27
N ARG A 309 23.53 21.52 13.64
CA ARG A 309 24.04 22.71 12.94
C ARG A 309 24.77 23.66 13.87
N ALA A 310 24.23 23.90 15.06
CA ALA A 310 24.91 24.71 16.08
C ALA A 310 26.24 24.09 16.51
N ALA A 311 26.28 22.78 16.76
CA ALA A 311 27.52 22.06 17.09
C ALA A 311 28.57 22.08 15.96
N LEU A 312 28.13 22.25 14.71
CA LEU A 312 28.99 22.40 13.52
C LEU A 312 29.43 23.85 13.28
N GLY A 313 28.95 24.83 14.06
CA GLY A 313 29.23 26.25 13.86
C GLY A 313 28.43 26.89 12.71
N GLU A 314 27.37 26.23 12.22
CA GLU A 314 26.52 26.69 11.13
C GLU A 314 25.39 27.60 11.65
N THR A 315 25.73 28.71 12.31
CA THR A 315 24.78 29.53 13.10
C THR A 315 23.56 29.99 12.32
N ALA A 316 23.74 30.51 11.10
CA ALA A 316 22.62 30.97 10.27
C ALA A 316 21.65 29.84 9.96
N ALA A 317 22.16 28.70 9.50
CA ALA A 317 21.32 27.55 9.18
C ALA A 317 20.70 26.90 10.44
N ALA A 318 21.33 27.03 11.61
CA ALA A 318 20.77 26.59 12.88
C ALA A 318 19.57 27.47 13.30
N LEU A 319 19.64 28.79 13.06
CA LEU A 319 18.53 29.72 13.29
C LEU A 319 17.36 29.45 12.34
N ASP A 320 17.64 29.22 11.05
CA ASP A 320 16.61 28.85 10.07
C ASP A 320 15.90 27.54 10.47
N ALA A 321 16.68 26.54 10.90
CA ALA A 321 16.13 25.28 11.39
C ALA A 321 15.30 25.46 12.68
N TYR A 322 15.67 26.42 13.54
CA TYR A 322 14.93 26.71 14.76
C TYR A 322 13.59 27.39 14.47
N ALA A 323 13.55 28.33 13.53
CA ALA A 323 12.30 28.92 13.06
C ALA A 323 11.35 27.88 12.44
N ALA A 324 11.91 26.86 11.77
CA ALA A 324 11.13 25.77 11.19
C ALA A 324 10.50 24.80 12.22
N LEU A 325 10.81 24.91 13.52
CA LEU A 325 10.19 24.08 14.57
C LEU A 325 8.69 24.37 14.75
N ASP A 326 8.23 25.56 14.36
CA ASP A 326 6.82 25.94 14.39
C ASP A 326 6.04 25.45 13.14
N GLY A 327 6.68 24.62 12.29
CA GLY A 327 6.07 24.04 11.11
C GLY A 327 4.95 23.03 11.45
N PRO A 328 3.94 22.91 10.58
CA PRO A 328 2.82 22.00 10.81
C PRO A 328 3.25 20.52 10.79
N GLY A 329 2.56 19.70 11.56
CA GLY A 329 2.83 18.25 11.67
C GLY A 329 4.00 17.87 12.57
N LEU A 330 4.65 18.83 13.24
CA LEU A 330 5.74 18.55 14.18
C LEU A 330 5.25 18.59 15.63
N ARG A 331 5.54 17.53 16.40
CA ARG A 331 5.34 17.56 17.85
C ARG A 331 6.58 18.11 18.57
N ILE A 332 6.50 19.38 18.96
CA ILE A 332 7.56 20.09 19.70
C ILE A 332 7.07 20.44 21.11
N ASP A 333 7.50 19.66 22.10
CA ASP A 333 7.27 19.98 23.51
C ASP A 333 8.21 21.10 24.01
N ASP A 334 7.88 21.69 25.17
CA ASP A 334 8.67 22.76 25.78
C ASP A 334 10.12 22.35 26.03
N GLU A 335 10.34 21.08 26.39
CA GLU A 335 11.66 20.53 26.66
C GLU A 335 12.55 20.56 25.41
N ARG A 336 12.03 20.11 24.26
CA ARG A 336 12.71 20.17 22.96
C ARG A 336 13.00 21.59 22.53
N ARG A 337 12.04 22.50 22.71
CA ARG A 337 12.24 23.92 22.39
C ARG A 337 13.39 24.49 23.22
N GLN A 338 13.43 24.19 24.52
CA GLN A 338 14.54 24.60 25.39
C GLN A 338 15.88 23.96 25.01
N PHE A 339 15.91 22.69 24.57
CA PHE A 339 17.14 22.07 24.07
C PHE A 339 17.66 22.73 22.80
N ALA A 340 16.78 23.12 21.89
CA ALA A 340 17.15 23.83 20.67
C ALA A 340 17.65 25.25 20.97
N GLN A 341 16.96 25.99 21.83
CA GLN A 341 17.38 27.33 22.27
C GLN A 341 18.76 27.32 22.94
N ARG A 342 19.00 26.38 23.86
CA ARG A 342 20.30 26.26 24.55
C ARG A 342 21.46 25.94 23.61
N ALA A 343 21.21 25.31 22.47
CA ALA A 343 22.25 25.04 21.50
C ALA A 343 22.64 26.28 20.68
N LEU A 344 21.77 27.28 20.59
CA LEU A 344 22.00 28.52 19.86
C LEU A 344 22.65 29.63 20.72
N ALA A 345 22.71 29.43 22.03
CA ALA A 345 23.34 30.34 23.00
C ALA A 345 24.84 30.07 23.13
#